data_AF-U2IPI6-F1
#
_entry.id   AF-U2IPI6-F1
#
_cell.length_a   1.000
_cell.length_b   1.000
_cell.length_c   1.000
_cell.angle_alpha   90.00
_cell.angle_beta   90.00
_cell.angle_gamma   90.00
#
_symmetry.space_group_name_H-M   'P 1'
#
loop_
_entity.id
_entity.type
_entity.pdbx_description
1 polymer ?
#
loop_
_entity_poly.entity_id
_entity_poly.type
_entity_poly.pdbx_seq_one_letter_code
_entity_poly.pdbx_strand_id
1 'polypeptide(L)'
;MLRVMRFSDHQAERFWRIETLGADLMTNWGKIGTSGRYEVKTFSSETECEERAQQLVDTKIKAGYQDYPEFDPNQSFYYDDDETGLHPLTSHPAFRRYFSSEVYYSSIQDAAPFGNDEGSDALWELSDLLRRRPKADLTNYPASLLMKLYRLPFCPPKGETKGELEAQRGITLGDRDTLEQLRRTDRVIVALALAQVKITGELSKQLYELALRSLERLGKLKSIGVTVRCSVELLAEERSDLETYASSVPLV
;
A
#
# COMPACT_ATOMS: atom_id res chain seq x y z
N MET A 1 13.46 -13.97 -12.30
CA MET A 1 13.18 -15.31 -11.74
C MET A 1 12.00 -15.26 -10.75
N LEU A 2 11.12 -16.26 -10.71
CA LEU A 2 10.13 -16.46 -9.62
C LEU A 2 10.01 -17.95 -9.31
N ARG A 3 10.18 -18.34 -8.05
CA ARG A 3 9.99 -19.73 -7.61
C ARG A 3 9.38 -19.79 -6.21
N VAL A 4 8.42 -20.69 -6.02
CA VAL A 4 7.83 -20.97 -4.73
C VAL A 4 8.02 -22.45 -4.41
N MET A 5 8.51 -22.71 -3.21
CA MET A 5 8.85 -24.03 -2.74
C MET A 5 8.22 -24.27 -1.37
N ARG A 6 7.97 -25.54 -1.04
CA ARG A 6 7.49 -25.99 0.26
C ARG A 6 8.43 -27.01 0.86
N PHE A 7 8.38 -27.09 2.19
CA PHE A 7 9.03 -28.12 2.96
C PHE A 7 8.14 -28.49 4.14
N SER A 8 7.85 -29.78 4.29
CA SER A 8 7.05 -30.30 5.40
C SER A 8 7.93 -31.22 6.26
N ASP A 9 7.97 -30.93 7.56
CA ASP A 9 8.56 -31.82 8.57
C ASP A 9 7.50 -32.19 9.62
N HIS A 10 7.90 -32.94 10.66
CA HIS A 10 6.99 -33.34 11.74
C HIS A 10 6.43 -32.17 12.56
N GLN A 11 6.99 -30.97 12.45
CA GLN A 11 6.61 -29.80 13.24
C GLN A 11 5.70 -28.84 12.47
N ALA A 12 5.97 -28.61 11.18
CA ALA A 12 5.23 -27.64 10.38
C ALA A 12 5.40 -27.85 8.87
N GLU A 13 4.40 -27.37 8.13
CA GLU A 13 4.54 -27.08 6.71
C GLU A 13 5.00 -25.64 6.51
N ARG A 14 6.09 -25.47 5.77
CA ARG A 14 6.72 -24.19 5.50
C ARG A 14 6.74 -23.91 4.01
N PHE A 15 6.66 -22.64 3.65
CA PHE A 15 6.92 -22.18 2.30
C PHE A 15 8.18 -21.30 2.27
N TRP A 16 8.82 -21.26 1.10
CA TRP A 16 9.88 -20.35 0.77
C TRP A 16 9.71 -19.90 -0.68
N ARG A 17 9.62 -18.60 -0.89
CA ARG A 17 9.48 -17.94 -2.18
C ARG A 17 10.71 -17.09 -2.43
N ILE A 18 11.10 -17.02 -3.69
CA ILE A 18 12.12 -16.12 -4.19
C ILE A 18 11.65 -15.49 -5.50
N GLU A 19 11.91 -14.20 -5.66
CA GLU A 19 11.61 -13.46 -6.88
C GLU A 19 12.72 -12.44 -7.16
N THR A 20 13.07 -12.25 -8.43
CA THR A 20 13.97 -11.18 -8.86
C THR A 20 13.24 -10.20 -9.78
N LEU A 21 13.57 -8.92 -9.65
CA LEU A 21 13.10 -7.82 -10.49
C LEU A 21 14.27 -6.87 -10.76
N GLY A 22 14.85 -6.94 -11.97
CA GLY A 22 16.11 -6.23 -12.26
C GLY A 22 17.22 -6.67 -11.30
N ALA A 23 17.86 -5.71 -10.64
CA ALA A 23 18.92 -5.98 -9.67
C ALA A 23 18.40 -6.31 -8.25
N ASP A 24 17.08 -6.35 -8.04
CA ASP A 24 16.49 -6.63 -6.72
C ASP A 24 16.06 -8.09 -6.58
N LEU A 25 16.35 -8.67 -5.42
CA LEU A 25 16.02 -10.03 -5.03
C LEU A 25 15.17 -9.99 -3.77
N MET A 26 14.00 -10.59 -3.83
CA MET A 26 13.15 -10.81 -2.67
C MET A 26 13.15 -12.28 -2.27
N THR A 27 13.27 -12.54 -0.98
CA THR A 27 12.89 -13.83 -0.39
C THR A 27 11.73 -13.66 0.59
N ASN A 28 10.79 -14.60 0.56
CA ASN A 28 9.63 -14.61 1.44
C ASN A 28 9.43 -16.01 2.03
N TRP A 29 9.35 -16.14 3.36
CA TRP A 29 9.28 -17.45 4.00
C TRP A 29 8.47 -17.45 5.28
N GLY A 30 7.83 -18.59 5.55
CA GLY A 30 6.95 -18.72 6.70
C GLY A 30 6.30 -20.09 6.81
N LYS A 31 5.35 -20.21 7.74
CA LYS A 31 4.44 -21.36 7.78
C LYS A 31 3.41 -21.19 6.66
N ILE A 32 2.99 -22.27 6.04
CA ILE A 32 1.88 -22.22 5.07
C ILE A 32 0.63 -21.67 5.78
N GLY A 33 -0.08 -20.77 5.10
CA GLY A 33 -1.24 -20.06 5.64
C GLY A 33 -0.91 -18.78 6.43
N THR A 34 0.36 -18.37 6.49
CA THR A 34 0.76 -17.04 6.97
C THR A 34 1.47 -16.25 5.88
N SER A 35 1.53 -14.94 6.02
CA SER A 35 2.25 -14.06 5.08
C SER A 35 3.78 -14.18 5.14
N GLY A 36 4.28 -14.89 6.16
CA GLY A 36 5.72 -15.06 6.38
C GLY A 36 6.45 -13.76 6.69
N ARG A 37 7.76 -13.79 6.46
CA ARG A 37 8.67 -12.64 6.49
C ARG A 37 9.16 -12.35 5.09
N TYR A 38 9.48 -11.10 4.81
CA TYR A 38 10.10 -10.66 3.57
C TYR A 38 11.51 -10.17 3.87
N GLU A 39 12.41 -10.34 2.91
CA GLU A 39 13.73 -9.71 2.87
C GLU A 39 13.97 -9.31 1.41
N VAL A 40 14.37 -8.06 1.19
CA VAL A 40 14.74 -7.55 -0.14
C VAL A 40 16.21 -7.16 -0.13
N LYS A 41 16.93 -7.50 -1.19
CA LYS A 41 18.35 -7.16 -1.38
C LYS A 41 18.58 -6.68 -2.80
N THR A 42 19.23 -5.53 -2.94
CA THR A 42 19.66 -4.97 -4.22
C THR A 42 21.12 -5.36 -4.50
N PHE A 43 21.39 -5.79 -5.71
CA PHE A 43 22.72 -6.19 -6.21
C PHE A 43 23.29 -5.14 -7.17
N SER A 44 24.55 -5.31 -7.57
CA SER A 44 25.19 -4.37 -8.52
C SER A 44 24.66 -4.51 -9.95
N SER A 45 24.10 -5.68 -10.29
CA SER A 45 23.56 -5.99 -11.60
C SER A 45 22.47 -7.05 -11.52
N GLU A 46 21.62 -7.10 -12.55
CA GLU A 46 20.62 -8.16 -12.73
C GLU A 46 21.28 -9.55 -12.83
N THR A 47 22.44 -9.66 -13.51
CA THR A 47 23.16 -10.93 -13.61
C THR A 47 23.62 -11.45 -12.25
N GLU A 48 24.22 -10.59 -11.42
CA GLU A 48 24.65 -10.98 -10.06
C GLU A 48 23.44 -11.38 -9.19
N CYS A 49 22.32 -10.64 -9.32
CA CYS A 49 21.07 -10.94 -8.65
C CYS A 49 20.56 -12.34 -9.02
N GLU A 50 20.50 -12.67 -10.31
CA GLU A 50 20.02 -13.97 -10.80
C GLU A 50 20.94 -15.13 -10.41
N GLU A 51 22.26 -14.95 -10.50
CA GLU A 51 23.23 -15.94 -10.03
C GLU A 51 23.05 -16.23 -8.53
N ARG A 52 22.87 -15.18 -7.73
CA ARG A 52 22.61 -15.32 -6.30
C ARG A 52 21.28 -16.01 -6.03
N ALA A 53 20.25 -15.68 -6.81
CA ALA A 53 18.93 -16.30 -6.69
C ALA A 53 19.00 -17.81 -6.96
N GLN A 54 19.72 -18.22 -8.00
CA GLN A 54 19.90 -19.62 -8.35
C GLN A 54 20.67 -20.39 -7.26
N GLN A 55 21.73 -19.81 -6.68
CA GLN A 55 22.46 -20.42 -5.57
C GLN A 55 21.55 -20.68 -4.34
N LEU A 56 20.65 -19.75 -4.03
CA LEU A 56 19.69 -19.90 -2.94
C LEU A 56 18.68 -21.02 -3.23
N VAL A 57 18.17 -21.09 -4.47
CA VAL A 57 17.29 -22.18 -4.93
C VAL A 57 17.98 -23.53 -4.80
N ASP A 58 19.21 -23.68 -5.29
CA ASP A 58 19.96 -24.94 -5.21
C ASP A 58 20.19 -25.38 -3.75
N THR A 59 20.45 -24.41 -2.87
CA THR A 59 20.59 -24.65 -1.43
C THR A 59 19.27 -25.18 -0.83
N LYS A 60 18.13 -24.63 -1.24
CA LYS A 60 16.82 -25.09 -0.77
C LYS A 60 16.46 -26.48 -1.31
N ILE A 61 16.75 -26.77 -2.58
CA ILE A 61 16.57 -28.10 -3.16
C ILE A 61 17.41 -29.14 -2.40
N LYS A 62 18.69 -28.85 -2.13
CA LYS A 62 19.56 -29.73 -1.33
C LYS A 62 19.05 -29.94 0.09
N ALA A 63 18.35 -28.95 0.66
CA ALA A 63 17.69 -29.05 1.96
C ALA A 63 16.34 -29.79 1.92
N GLY A 64 15.92 -30.32 0.75
CA GLY A 64 14.70 -31.11 0.60
C GLY A 64 13.44 -30.31 0.29
N TYR A 65 13.55 -29.01 -0.01
CA TYR A 65 12.42 -28.22 -0.50
C TYR A 65 12.01 -28.70 -1.89
N GLN A 66 10.70 -28.71 -2.14
CA GLN A 66 10.10 -29.10 -3.41
C GLN A 66 9.25 -27.96 -3.95
N ASP A 67 8.99 -27.94 -5.25
CA ASP A 67 8.13 -26.91 -5.85
C ASP A 67 6.72 -26.93 -5.23
N TYR A 68 6.15 -25.74 -5.07
CA TYR A 68 4.83 -25.53 -4.48
C TYR A 68 3.90 -24.84 -5.49
N PRO A 69 3.41 -25.58 -6.52
CA PRO A 69 2.59 -25.02 -7.59
C PRO A 69 1.20 -24.56 -7.11
N GLU A 70 0.75 -25.01 -5.94
CA GLU A 70 -0.56 -24.64 -5.36
C GLU A 70 -0.53 -23.27 -4.65
N PHE A 71 0.64 -22.62 -4.53
CA PHE A 71 0.72 -21.28 -3.97
C PHE A 71 0.02 -20.25 -4.87
N ASP A 72 -1.03 -19.61 -4.34
CA ASP A 72 -1.69 -18.50 -5.00
C ASP A 72 -1.14 -17.16 -4.46
N PRO A 73 -0.37 -16.39 -5.26
CA PRO A 73 0.13 -15.09 -4.83
C PRO A 73 -0.98 -14.08 -4.61
N ASN A 74 -2.21 -14.29 -5.12
CA ASN A 74 -3.34 -13.38 -4.94
C ASN A 74 -4.10 -13.60 -3.63
N GLN A 75 -3.82 -14.68 -2.90
CA GLN A 75 -4.43 -14.95 -1.58
C GLN A 75 -3.51 -14.56 -0.42
N SER A 76 -2.36 -13.98 -0.73
CA SER A 76 -1.34 -13.63 0.26
C SER A 76 -1.39 -12.14 0.61
N PHE A 77 -1.07 -11.81 1.86
CA PHE A 77 -0.84 -10.43 2.26
C PHE A 77 0.64 -10.07 2.02
N TYR A 78 0.88 -8.87 1.51
CA TYR A 78 2.20 -8.38 1.16
C TYR A 78 2.62 -7.26 2.12
N TYR A 79 3.74 -7.49 2.80
CA TYR A 79 4.30 -6.52 3.73
C TYR A 79 5.72 -6.16 3.33
N ASP A 80 6.07 -4.92 3.64
CA ASP A 80 7.40 -4.40 3.37
C ASP A 80 8.44 -5.02 4.29
N ASP A 81 9.65 -5.10 3.75
CA ASP A 81 10.86 -5.42 4.48
C ASP A 81 11.25 -4.23 5.37
N ASP A 82 11.69 -4.49 6.60
CA ASP A 82 11.96 -3.43 7.57
C ASP A 82 13.19 -2.58 7.19
N GLU A 83 14.11 -3.12 6.38
CA GLU A 83 15.32 -2.42 5.94
C GLU A 83 15.10 -1.63 4.64
N THR A 84 14.50 -2.28 3.64
CA THR A 84 14.27 -1.70 2.31
C THR A 84 13.02 -0.81 2.28
N GLY A 85 12.01 -1.15 3.07
CA GLY A 85 10.72 -0.48 3.06
C GLY A 85 9.89 -0.80 1.82
N LEU A 86 9.10 0.19 1.40
CA LEU A 86 8.14 0.11 0.30
C LEU A 86 8.80 -0.27 -1.03
N HIS A 87 8.41 -1.41 -1.60
CA HIS A 87 9.03 -1.95 -2.82
C HIS A 87 8.01 -2.70 -3.71
N PRO A 88 8.23 -2.76 -5.05
CA PRO A 88 7.43 -3.61 -5.93
C PRO A 88 7.40 -5.10 -5.55
N LEU A 89 8.50 -5.68 -5.06
CA LEU A 89 8.59 -7.10 -4.71
C LEU A 89 7.88 -7.45 -3.39
N THR A 90 7.55 -6.44 -2.58
CA THR A 90 6.77 -6.53 -1.34
C THR A 90 5.35 -5.98 -1.52
N SER A 91 4.87 -5.91 -2.76
CA SER A 91 3.54 -5.43 -3.12
C SER A 91 2.71 -6.51 -3.82
N HIS A 92 1.41 -6.51 -3.56
CA HIS A 92 0.48 -7.47 -4.16
C HIS A 92 0.53 -7.42 -5.71
N PRO A 93 0.38 -8.55 -6.42
CA PRO A 93 0.39 -8.58 -7.89
C PRO A 93 -0.58 -7.59 -8.53
N ALA A 94 -1.79 -7.44 -7.97
CA ALA A 94 -2.75 -6.44 -8.41
C ALA A 94 -2.21 -5.00 -8.26
N PHE A 95 -1.55 -4.69 -7.14
CA PHE A 95 -0.97 -3.37 -6.94
C PHE A 95 0.12 -3.07 -7.97
N ARG A 96 1.04 -4.02 -8.19
CA ARG A 96 2.09 -3.90 -9.22
C ARG A 96 1.55 -3.71 -10.63
N ARG A 97 0.39 -4.32 -10.92
CA ARG A 97 -0.25 -4.25 -12.24
C ARG A 97 -0.91 -2.91 -12.50
N TYR A 98 -1.63 -2.35 -11.52
CA TYR A 98 -2.46 -1.16 -11.71
C TYR A 98 -1.82 0.13 -11.19
N PHE A 99 -0.87 0.04 -10.27
CA PHE A 99 -0.16 1.16 -9.63
C PHE A 99 1.35 0.97 -9.85
N SER A 100 1.76 1.07 -11.12
CA SER A 100 3.13 0.72 -11.57
C SER A 100 4.09 1.92 -11.62
N SER A 101 3.55 3.14 -11.56
CA SER A 101 4.33 4.39 -11.52
C SER A 101 5.23 4.45 -10.28
N GLU A 102 6.45 4.98 -10.42
CA GLU A 102 7.44 5.06 -9.33
C GLU A 102 6.93 5.85 -8.12
N VAL A 103 6.00 6.79 -8.35
CA VAL A 103 5.41 7.60 -7.29
C VAL A 103 4.71 6.75 -6.21
N TYR A 104 4.15 5.60 -6.57
CA TYR A 104 3.51 4.67 -5.63
C TYR A 104 4.49 3.92 -4.75
N TYR A 105 5.78 3.93 -5.09
CA TYR A 105 6.85 3.26 -4.36
C TYR A 105 7.80 4.25 -3.69
N SER A 106 7.41 5.52 -3.58
CA SER A 106 8.20 6.55 -2.92
C SER A 106 7.71 6.81 -1.49
N SER A 107 8.57 6.52 -0.51
CA SER A 107 8.37 6.84 0.91
C SER A 107 9.01 8.17 1.32
N ILE A 108 9.64 8.89 0.38
CA ILE A 108 10.42 10.12 0.67
C ILE A 108 9.93 11.34 -0.09
N GLN A 109 9.17 11.16 -1.17
CA GLN A 109 8.62 12.27 -1.93
C GLN A 109 7.31 12.72 -1.28
N ASP A 110 7.29 13.89 -0.65
CA ASP A 110 6.09 14.41 0.04
C ASP A 110 4.82 14.46 -0.86
N ALA A 111 5.00 14.60 -2.16
CA ALA A 111 3.91 14.54 -3.13
C ALA A 111 3.31 13.13 -3.34
N ALA A 112 4.08 12.07 -3.08
CA ALA A 112 3.65 10.69 -3.26
C ALA A 112 2.63 10.25 -2.19
N PRO A 113 1.74 9.29 -2.51
CA PRO A 113 0.75 8.78 -1.57
C PRO A 113 1.32 8.32 -0.23
N PHE A 114 2.49 7.69 -0.25
CA PHE A 114 3.15 7.14 0.94
C PHE A 114 4.40 7.92 1.38
N GLY A 115 4.75 9.01 0.69
CA GLY A 115 6.00 9.76 0.94
C GLY A 115 5.89 10.90 1.95
N ASN A 116 4.78 10.94 2.68
CA ASN A 116 4.45 11.97 3.66
C ASN A 116 3.93 11.34 4.94
N ASP A 117 3.91 12.09 6.05
CA ASP A 117 3.50 11.57 7.36
C ASP A 117 2.13 10.86 7.32
N GLU A 118 1.10 11.49 6.73
CA GLU A 118 -0.23 10.89 6.67
C GLU A 118 -0.25 9.58 5.89
N GLY A 119 0.48 9.53 4.79
CA GLY A 119 0.59 8.39 3.89
C GLY A 119 1.38 7.22 4.47
N SER A 120 2.56 7.53 5.00
CA SER A 120 3.45 6.59 5.64
C SER A 120 2.77 5.97 6.88
N ASP A 121 2.16 6.80 7.72
CA ASP A 121 1.42 6.35 8.90
C ASP A 121 0.25 5.44 8.50
N ALA A 122 -0.51 5.80 7.47
CA ALA A 122 -1.62 4.97 6.97
C ALA A 122 -1.16 3.59 6.48
N LEU A 123 -0.08 3.54 5.69
CA LEU A 123 0.48 2.29 5.19
C LEU A 123 1.01 1.41 6.34
N TRP A 124 1.75 2.00 7.27
CA TRP A 124 2.33 1.28 8.41
C TRP A 124 1.24 0.72 9.33
N GLU A 125 0.28 1.57 9.73
CA GLU A 125 -0.78 1.19 10.66
C GLU A 125 -1.71 0.12 10.06
N LEU A 126 -2.04 0.23 8.77
CA LEU A 126 -2.85 -0.79 8.11
C LEU A 126 -2.07 -2.12 7.99
N SER A 127 -0.78 -2.06 7.67
CA SER A 127 0.10 -3.23 7.61
C SER A 127 0.16 -3.95 8.96
N ASP A 128 0.38 -3.21 10.04
CA ASP A 128 0.44 -3.77 11.40
C ASP A 128 -0.90 -4.35 11.84
N LEU A 129 -2.01 -3.66 11.55
CA LEU A 129 -3.36 -4.14 11.85
C LEU A 129 -3.64 -5.47 11.13
N LEU A 130 -3.44 -5.53 9.81
CA LEU A 130 -3.75 -6.71 9.02
C LEU A 130 -2.80 -7.88 9.33
N ARG A 131 -1.54 -7.59 9.70
CA ARG A 131 -0.58 -8.63 10.13
C ARG A 131 -1.05 -9.32 11.41
N ARG A 132 -1.70 -8.60 12.33
CA ARG A 132 -2.24 -9.14 13.60
C ARG A 132 -3.66 -9.69 13.46
N ARG A 133 -4.47 -9.08 12.59
CA ARG A 133 -5.89 -9.38 12.38
C ARG A 133 -6.22 -9.32 10.89
N PRO A 134 -5.95 -10.40 10.12
CA PRO A 134 -6.19 -10.42 8.68
C PRO A 134 -7.66 -10.21 8.26
N LYS A 135 -8.60 -10.40 9.19
CA LYS A 135 -10.04 -10.19 9.01
C LYS A 135 -10.56 -8.97 9.77
N ALA A 136 -9.72 -7.98 10.04
CA ALA A 136 -10.14 -6.76 10.72
C ALA A 136 -11.23 -6.05 9.91
N ASP A 137 -12.24 -5.50 10.60
CA ASP A 137 -13.23 -4.63 9.99
C ASP A 137 -12.61 -3.26 9.73
N LEU A 138 -12.57 -2.85 8.45
CA LEU A 138 -11.99 -1.60 8.00
C LEU A 138 -13.01 -0.48 7.78
N THR A 139 -14.31 -0.74 7.98
CA THR A 139 -15.43 0.19 7.68
C THR A 139 -15.21 1.59 8.26
N ASN A 140 -14.77 1.67 9.52
CA ASN A 140 -14.53 2.94 10.23
C ASN A 140 -13.04 3.23 10.47
N TYR A 141 -12.16 2.54 9.73
CA TYR A 141 -10.74 2.60 9.99
C TYR A 141 -10.11 3.98 9.70
N PRO A 142 -10.45 4.71 8.62
CA PRO A 142 -9.93 6.06 8.40
C PRO A 142 -10.19 7.02 9.58
N ALA A 143 -11.41 6.98 10.13
CA ALA A 143 -11.77 7.78 11.29
C ALA A 143 -10.99 7.36 12.55
N SER A 144 -10.90 6.04 12.75
CA SER A 144 -10.18 5.45 13.90
C SER A 144 -8.70 5.82 13.87
N LEU A 145 -8.07 5.79 12.69
CA LEU A 145 -6.66 6.12 12.49
C LEU A 145 -6.38 7.60 12.81
N LEU A 146 -7.17 8.53 12.24
CA LEU A 146 -7.01 9.96 12.51
C LEU A 146 -7.15 10.30 13.99
N MET A 147 -8.13 9.69 14.66
CA MET A 147 -8.33 9.88 16.08
C MET A 147 -7.16 9.26 16.89
N LYS A 148 -6.70 8.07 16.51
CA LYS A 148 -5.61 7.35 17.20
C LYS A 148 -4.30 8.13 17.14
N LEU A 149 -3.88 8.56 15.95
CA LEU A 149 -2.56 9.15 15.72
C LEU A 149 -2.52 10.65 15.98
N TYR A 150 -3.53 11.37 15.50
CA TYR A 150 -3.48 12.83 15.48
C TYR A 150 -4.45 13.49 16.45
N ARG A 151 -5.37 12.73 17.06
CA ARG A 151 -6.48 13.25 17.88
C ARG A 151 -7.36 14.24 17.09
N LEU A 152 -7.54 13.98 15.80
CA LEU A 152 -8.27 14.85 14.89
C LEU A 152 -9.65 14.26 14.54
N PRO A 153 -10.67 15.13 14.33
CA PRO A 153 -11.96 14.69 13.84
C PRO A 153 -11.85 14.17 12.41
N PHE A 154 -12.66 13.17 12.09
CA PHE A 154 -12.79 12.66 10.73
C PHE A 154 -13.74 13.57 9.92
N CYS A 155 -13.22 14.22 8.89
CA CYS A 155 -13.97 15.13 8.03
C CYS A 155 -14.04 14.60 6.59
N PRO A 156 -14.79 13.51 6.29
CA PRO A 156 -14.81 12.91 4.97
C PRO A 156 -15.38 13.87 3.91
N PRO A 157 -14.98 13.73 2.64
CA PRO A 157 -15.51 14.53 1.54
C PRO A 157 -17.00 14.26 1.31
N LYS A 158 -17.77 15.33 1.15
CA LYS A 158 -19.23 15.31 0.98
C LYS A 158 -19.67 15.76 -0.41
N GLY A 159 -18.73 16.16 -1.26
CA GLY A 159 -19.01 16.70 -2.59
C GLY A 159 -19.02 18.24 -2.60
N GLU A 160 -18.31 18.86 -1.66
CA GLU A 160 -18.23 20.31 -1.51
C GLU A 160 -17.79 20.99 -2.82
N THR A 161 -18.44 22.10 -3.12
CA THR A 161 -18.06 23.01 -4.20
C THR A 161 -16.84 23.84 -3.80
N LYS A 162 -16.18 24.48 -4.78
CA LYS A 162 -15.04 25.38 -4.48
C LYS A 162 -15.45 26.54 -3.57
N GLY A 163 -16.63 27.13 -3.79
CA GLY A 163 -17.13 28.24 -2.97
C GLY A 163 -17.42 27.83 -1.52
N GLU A 164 -17.96 26.62 -1.30
CA GLU A 164 -18.16 26.09 0.05
C GLU A 164 -16.85 25.85 0.79
N LEU A 165 -15.81 25.39 0.09
CA LEU A 165 -14.46 25.24 0.66
C LEU A 165 -13.83 26.62 0.93
N GLU A 166 -13.93 27.58 0.02
CA GLU A 166 -13.42 28.94 0.23
C GLU A 166 -14.07 29.62 1.45
N ALA A 167 -15.36 29.38 1.69
CA ALA A 167 -16.08 29.87 2.85
C ALA A 167 -15.53 29.33 4.19
N GLN A 168 -14.76 28.24 4.18
CA GLN A 168 -14.10 27.68 5.38
C GLN A 168 -12.77 28.36 5.72
N ARG A 169 -12.28 29.29 4.88
CA ARG A 169 -10.99 29.94 5.10
C ARG A 169 -10.98 30.72 6.41
N GLY A 170 -9.97 30.45 7.25
CA GLY A 170 -9.81 31.10 8.56
C GLY A 170 -10.75 30.56 9.64
N ILE A 171 -11.56 29.55 9.34
CA ILE A 171 -12.35 28.82 10.34
C ILE A 171 -11.48 27.73 10.95
N THR A 172 -11.48 27.62 12.28
CA THR A 172 -10.79 26.54 12.98
C THR A 172 -11.74 25.44 13.43
N LEU A 173 -11.25 24.20 13.38
CA LEU A 173 -11.90 23.03 13.93
C LEU A 173 -11.03 22.51 15.08
N GLY A 174 -11.39 22.90 16.32
CA GLY A 174 -10.47 22.82 17.46
C GLY A 174 -9.33 23.83 17.29
N ASP A 175 -8.09 23.37 17.46
CA ASP A 175 -6.88 24.21 17.38
C ASP A 175 -6.23 24.23 15.98
N ARG A 176 -6.96 23.78 14.95
CA ARG A 176 -6.43 23.59 13.60
C ARG A 176 -7.28 24.30 12.55
N ASP A 177 -6.64 24.78 11.50
CA ASP A 177 -7.33 25.32 10.33
C ASP A 177 -8.18 24.24 9.65
N THR A 178 -9.44 24.56 9.37
CA THR A 178 -10.41 23.58 8.82
C THR A 178 -9.94 23.04 7.48
N LEU A 179 -9.38 23.87 6.60
CA LEU A 179 -8.91 23.42 5.27
C LEU A 179 -7.71 22.48 5.38
N GLU A 180 -6.81 22.72 6.34
CA GLU A 180 -5.75 21.78 6.67
C GLU A 180 -6.30 20.42 7.15
N GLN A 181 -7.36 20.44 7.95
CA GLN A 181 -8.03 19.22 8.44
C GLN A 181 -8.73 18.43 7.34
N LEU A 182 -9.40 19.11 6.41
CA LEU A 182 -9.99 18.47 5.23
C LEU A 182 -8.90 17.79 4.38
N ARG A 183 -7.81 18.52 4.09
CA ARG A 183 -6.66 18.01 3.34
C ARG A 183 -6.05 16.77 3.99
N ARG A 184 -5.84 16.81 5.32
CA ARG A 184 -5.26 15.69 6.07
C ARG A 184 -6.18 14.47 6.03
N THR A 185 -7.49 14.67 6.22
CA THR A 185 -8.48 13.59 6.11
C THR A 185 -8.42 12.93 4.72
N ASP A 186 -8.36 13.74 3.67
CA ASP A 186 -8.31 13.23 2.30
C ASP A 186 -7.03 12.43 1.99
N ARG A 187 -5.86 12.92 2.44
CA ARG A 187 -4.59 12.18 2.27
C ARG A 187 -4.64 10.82 2.95
N VAL A 188 -5.16 10.76 4.18
CA VAL A 188 -5.31 9.49 4.91
C VAL A 188 -6.24 8.53 4.19
N ILE A 189 -7.38 9.00 3.69
CA ILE A 189 -8.33 8.16 2.93
C ILE A 189 -7.66 7.58 1.68
N VAL A 190 -7.01 8.42 0.87
CA VAL A 190 -6.35 8.00 -0.38
C VAL A 190 -5.22 7.01 -0.08
N ALA A 191 -4.37 7.30 0.91
CA ALA A 191 -3.29 6.41 1.31
C ALA A 191 -3.81 5.06 1.83
N LEU A 192 -4.89 5.04 2.62
CA LEU A 192 -5.50 3.80 3.08
C LEU A 192 -6.08 2.96 1.94
N ALA A 193 -6.69 3.59 0.93
CA ALA A 193 -7.20 2.88 -0.24
C ALA A 193 -6.07 2.18 -1.00
N LEU A 194 -5.00 2.92 -1.30
CA LEU A 194 -3.82 2.38 -1.98
C LEU A 194 -3.12 1.32 -1.12
N ALA A 195 -3.00 1.54 0.19
CA ALA A 195 -2.40 0.58 1.11
C ALA A 195 -3.21 -0.73 1.18
N GLN A 196 -4.55 -0.66 1.16
CA GLN A 196 -5.39 -1.85 1.14
C GLN A 196 -5.09 -2.70 -0.10
N VAL A 197 -5.07 -2.08 -1.29
CA VAL A 197 -4.74 -2.79 -2.53
C VAL A 197 -3.29 -3.31 -2.51
N LYS A 198 -2.34 -2.50 -2.03
CA LYS A 198 -0.93 -2.87 -1.90
C LYS A 198 -0.74 -4.13 -1.09
N ILE A 199 -1.44 -4.24 0.04
CA ILE A 199 -1.27 -5.33 1.00
C ILE A 199 -2.09 -6.55 0.59
N THR A 200 -3.37 -6.37 0.21
CA THR A 200 -4.33 -7.48 0.07
C THR A 200 -4.73 -7.77 -1.37
N GLY A 201 -4.48 -6.84 -2.29
CA GLY A 201 -5.03 -6.92 -3.64
C GLY A 201 -6.52 -6.66 -3.75
N GLU A 202 -7.16 -6.26 -2.66
CA GLU A 202 -8.59 -5.97 -2.56
C GLU A 202 -8.79 -4.51 -2.17
N LEU A 203 -9.99 -3.97 -2.47
CA LEU A 203 -10.38 -2.64 -2.04
C LEU A 203 -11.86 -2.65 -1.67
N SER A 204 -12.18 -2.13 -0.48
CA SER A 204 -13.58 -2.03 -0.09
C SER A 204 -14.30 -0.98 -0.94
N LYS A 205 -15.54 -1.26 -1.32
CA LYS A 205 -16.34 -0.31 -2.12
C LYS A 205 -16.48 1.06 -1.44
N GLN A 206 -16.67 1.07 -0.13
CA GLN A 206 -16.79 2.31 0.64
C GLN A 206 -15.50 3.13 0.62
N LEU A 207 -14.35 2.49 0.81
CA LEU A 207 -13.05 3.19 0.81
C LEU A 207 -12.69 3.68 -0.59
N TYR A 208 -13.02 2.92 -1.63
CA TYR A 208 -12.89 3.34 -3.03
C TYR A 208 -13.69 4.64 -3.30
N GLU A 209 -14.99 4.65 -2.96
CA GLU A 209 -15.84 5.83 -3.18
C GLU A 209 -15.36 7.06 -2.41
N LEU A 210 -14.87 6.86 -1.17
CA LEU A 210 -14.26 7.92 -0.38
C LEU A 210 -12.96 8.43 -1.02
N ALA A 211 -12.10 7.54 -1.50
CA ALA A 211 -10.83 7.92 -2.15
C ALA A 211 -11.06 8.78 -3.40
N LEU A 212 -12.01 8.42 -4.27
CA LEU A 212 -12.32 9.22 -5.45
C LEU A 212 -12.80 10.64 -5.09
N ARG A 213 -13.64 10.76 -4.06
CA ARG A 213 -14.12 12.06 -3.56
C ARG A 213 -13.01 12.85 -2.88
N SER A 214 -12.09 12.17 -2.19
CA SER A 214 -10.93 12.79 -1.55
C SER A 214 -9.95 13.34 -2.58
N LEU A 215 -9.66 12.60 -3.66
CA LEU A 215 -8.85 13.09 -4.78
C LEU A 215 -9.46 14.33 -5.42
N GLU A 216 -10.79 14.32 -5.64
CA GLU A 216 -11.50 15.49 -6.16
C GLU A 216 -11.41 16.70 -5.22
N ARG A 217 -11.62 16.49 -3.91
CA ARG A 217 -11.55 17.57 -2.91
C ARG A 217 -10.13 18.10 -2.75
N LEU A 218 -9.09 17.26 -2.81
CA LEU A 218 -7.69 17.69 -2.84
C LEU A 218 -7.40 18.60 -4.05
N GLY A 219 -7.91 18.25 -5.23
CA GLY A 219 -7.79 19.09 -6.42
C GLY A 219 -8.46 20.47 -6.23
N LYS A 220 -9.66 20.50 -5.64
CA LYS A 220 -10.36 21.74 -5.31
C LYS A 220 -9.59 22.58 -4.29
N LEU A 221 -9.15 21.97 -3.18
CA LEU A 221 -8.35 22.60 -2.12
C LEU A 221 -7.09 23.24 -2.71
N LYS A 222 -6.37 22.51 -3.57
CA LYS A 222 -5.20 23.04 -4.29
C LYS A 222 -5.56 24.27 -5.14
N SER A 223 -6.67 24.20 -5.88
CA SER A 223 -7.11 25.29 -6.77
C SER A 223 -7.50 26.57 -6.03
N ILE A 224 -7.88 26.46 -4.74
CA ILE A 224 -8.18 27.61 -3.88
C ILE A 224 -6.97 28.02 -3.01
N GLY A 225 -5.78 27.50 -3.30
CA GLY A 225 -4.53 27.91 -2.66
C GLY A 225 -4.21 27.23 -1.32
N VAL A 226 -4.88 26.13 -0.98
CA VAL A 226 -4.46 25.28 0.16
C VAL A 226 -3.22 24.49 -0.25
N THR A 227 -2.26 24.34 0.65
CA THR A 227 -1.00 23.61 0.41
C THR A 227 -1.25 22.11 0.21
N VAL A 228 -1.52 21.71 -1.02
CA VAL A 228 -1.58 20.32 -1.48
C VAL A 228 -0.33 20.06 -2.32
N ARG A 229 0.53 19.17 -1.83
CA ARG A 229 1.90 18.98 -2.34
C ARG A 229 1.95 18.17 -3.63
N CYS A 230 1.05 17.21 -3.81
CA CYS A 230 0.84 16.54 -5.09
C CYS A 230 0.38 17.52 -6.18
N SER A 231 0.76 17.24 -7.41
CA SER A 231 0.32 18.02 -8.58
C SER A 231 -1.12 17.64 -8.96
N VAL A 232 -1.75 18.45 -9.80
CA VAL A 232 -3.11 18.13 -10.30
C VAL A 232 -3.06 16.91 -11.21
N GLU A 233 -1.96 16.77 -11.95
CA GLU A 233 -1.67 15.65 -12.83
C GLU A 233 -1.53 14.36 -12.02
N LEU A 234 -0.81 14.39 -10.89
CA LEU A 234 -0.66 13.22 -10.02
C LEU A 234 -2.00 12.83 -9.37
N LEU A 235 -2.81 13.81 -8.94
CA LEU A 235 -4.16 13.52 -8.43
C LEU A 235 -5.06 12.88 -9.50
N ALA A 236 -4.90 13.28 -10.76
CA ALA A 236 -5.63 12.72 -11.89
C ALA A 236 -5.14 11.30 -12.25
N GLU A 237 -3.83 11.07 -12.19
CA GLU A 237 -3.19 9.74 -12.33
C GLU A 237 -3.72 8.79 -11.26
N GLU A 238 -3.64 9.16 -9.98
CA GLU A 238 -4.17 8.36 -8.86
C GLU A 238 -5.65 8.02 -9.01
N ARG A 239 -6.45 8.97 -9.51
CA ARG A 239 -7.86 8.73 -9.79
C ARG A 239 -8.05 7.72 -10.92
N SER A 240 -7.36 7.93 -12.03
CA SER A 240 -7.44 7.07 -13.22
C SER A 240 -7.01 5.64 -12.91
N ASP A 241 -5.96 5.46 -12.11
CA ASP A 241 -5.45 4.14 -11.73
C ASP A 241 -6.42 3.41 -10.79
N LEU A 242 -7.03 4.12 -9.83
CA LEU A 242 -8.11 3.55 -8.99
C LEU A 242 -9.33 3.15 -9.81
N GLU A 243 -9.79 3.99 -10.75
CA GLU A 243 -10.92 3.68 -11.63
C GLU A 243 -10.61 2.48 -12.54
N THR A 244 -9.39 2.42 -13.08
CA THR A 244 -8.91 1.29 -13.90
C THR A 244 -8.87 -0.01 -13.07
N TYR A 245 -8.31 0.04 -11.87
CA TYR A 245 -8.32 -1.09 -10.93
C TYR A 245 -9.75 -1.57 -10.64
N ALA A 246 -10.65 -0.66 -10.25
CA ALA A 246 -12.02 -1.00 -9.87
C ALA A 246 -12.88 -1.52 -11.04
N SER A 247 -12.52 -1.17 -12.28
CA SER A 247 -13.17 -1.73 -13.48
C SER A 247 -12.74 -3.18 -13.77
N SER A 248 -11.58 -3.60 -13.25
CA SER A 248 -10.95 -4.89 -13.56
C SER A 248 -10.96 -5.87 -12.39
N VAL A 249 -11.03 -5.38 -11.16
CA VAL A 249 -11.01 -6.16 -9.92
C VAL A 249 -12.28 -5.85 -9.14
N PRO A 250 -13.10 -6.88 -8.78
CA PRO A 250 -14.29 -6.66 -7.98
C PRO A 250 -13.96 -6.01 -6.63
N LEU A 251 -14.70 -4.94 -6.30
CA LEU A 251 -14.63 -4.32 -4.98
C LEU A 251 -15.31 -5.23 -3.94
N VAL A 252 -14.73 -5.27 -2.74
CA VAL A 252 -15.22 -6.07 -1.60
C VAL A 252 -16.12 -5.28 -0.65
#